data_AF-A0A971C8H2-F1
#
_entry.id   AF-A0A971C8H2-F1
#
_cell.length_a   1.000
_cell.length_b   1.000
_cell.length_c   1.000
_cell.angle_alpha   90.00
_cell.angle_beta   90.00
_cell.angle_gamma   90.00
#
_symmetry.space_group_name_H-M   'P 1'
#
loop_
_entity.id
_entity.type
_entity.pdbx_description
1 polymer ?
#
loop_
_entity_poly.entity_id
_entity_poly.type
_entity_poly.pdbx_seq_one_letter_code
_entity_poly.pdbx_strand_id
1 'polypeptide(L)'
;LAQLAMLLIIIIPIFGSIMGSIHDTDPDWVKDSVVWTIEPDYGGVWPTFNEGLATVEEWGKVGFIDKEGTVVIPFRYRKANNFSEGLAAVKQKGKWGYIDKAGNEVLPFVYEEAMAFSDGLAPVKIGGAWSVINRDSEVLFETDFERIDPYSEGVARVVYRDEKDMRIEKQNIIDEAGRLLFKKGYVQLGQFSEGCIPAMEEETGLFYFLDKNEEKVIDRSFAFADSFSGGMAAVAFDHGSKTVYIDHRGDVISTGENDFSPFRYHEGLVRFKEGERFGFRDINGNVVIPPNFLLATDSSDGMIGLQVDRRWGFIENPLLGEL
;
A
#
# COMPACT_ATOMS: atom_id res chain seq x y z
N LEU A 1 0.50 70.26 35.48
CA LEU A 1 0.48 68.84 35.88
C LEU A 1 -0.84 68.29 35.37
N ALA A 2 -0.92 67.80 34.13
CA ALA A 2 -0.65 66.40 33.75
C ALA A 2 -1.54 65.45 34.59
N GLN A 3 -2.35 64.52 34.08
CA GLN A 3 -2.28 63.75 32.83
C GLN A 3 -3.55 62.86 32.73
N LEU A 4 -4.01 62.63 31.49
CA LEU A 4 -4.71 61.46 30.90
C LEU A 4 -5.45 60.44 31.81
N ALA A 5 -6.74 60.17 31.63
CA ALA A 5 -7.36 59.37 30.55
C ALA A 5 -6.76 57.96 30.40
N MET A 6 -7.41 56.96 31.01
CA MET A 6 -7.19 55.54 30.69
C MET A 6 -8.53 54.92 30.29
N LEU A 7 -8.65 54.67 28.99
CA LEU A 7 -9.76 54.03 28.31
C LEU A 7 -9.68 52.52 28.58
N LEU A 8 -10.67 51.93 29.28
CA LEU A 8 -10.81 50.49 29.39
C LEU A 8 -11.73 50.03 28.24
N ILE A 9 -11.13 49.62 27.12
CA ILE A 9 -11.85 48.95 26.03
C ILE A 9 -12.17 47.54 26.50
N ILE A 10 -13.43 47.32 26.90
CA ILE A 10 -14.00 45.99 27.04
C ILE A 10 -14.24 45.49 25.60
N ILE A 11 -13.33 44.66 25.08
CA ILE A 11 -13.60 43.87 23.87
C ILE A 11 -14.57 42.77 24.30
N ILE A 12 -15.83 42.95 23.95
CA ILE A 12 -16.84 41.89 23.91
C ILE A 12 -16.52 41.05 22.66
N PRO A 13 -16.16 39.77 22.75
CA PRO A 13 -16.24 38.90 21.59
C PRO A 13 -17.73 38.64 21.34
N ILE A 14 -18.22 39.27 20.28
CA ILE A 14 -19.52 39.03 19.70
C ILE A 14 -19.55 37.54 19.34
N PHE A 15 -20.46 36.78 19.94
CA PHE A 15 -20.82 35.44 19.51
C PHE A 15 -21.41 35.53 18.09
N GLY A 16 -20.52 35.42 17.10
CA GLY A 16 -20.88 35.14 15.72
C GLY A 16 -21.25 33.68 15.63
N SER A 17 -22.53 33.39 15.47
CA SER A 17 -23.01 32.09 15.06
C SER A 17 -22.55 31.85 13.62
N ILE A 18 -21.45 31.10 13.46
CA ILE A 18 -21.09 30.44 12.21
C ILE A 18 -21.15 28.95 12.50
N MET A 19 -22.25 28.31 12.09
CA MET A 19 -22.26 26.88 11.82
C MET A 19 -21.26 26.62 10.69
N GLY A 20 -20.05 26.22 11.05
CA GLY A 20 -19.06 25.62 10.18
C GLY A 20 -18.43 24.47 10.96
N SER A 21 -18.58 23.26 10.43
CA SER A 21 -17.95 22.01 10.89
C SER A 21 -16.70 22.20 11.74
N ILE A 22 -16.74 21.83 13.02
CA ILE A 22 -15.54 21.55 13.81
C ILE A 22 -14.89 20.34 13.13
N HIS A 23 -13.96 20.60 12.22
CA HIS A 23 -12.98 19.60 11.86
C HIS A 23 -12.05 19.50 13.07
N ASP A 24 -12.16 18.42 13.83
CA ASP A 24 -11.21 18.09 14.89
C ASP A 24 -9.81 18.08 14.25
N THR A 25 -9.03 19.12 14.50
CA THR A 25 -7.61 19.15 14.17
C THR A 25 -6.88 18.30 15.19
N ASP A 26 -5.87 17.56 14.74
CA ASP A 26 -5.00 16.82 15.63
C ASP A 26 -4.31 17.79 16.62
N PRO A 27 -4.15 17.42 17.90
CA PRO A 27 -3.43 18.24 18.85
C PRO A 27 -1.97 18.46 18.43
N ASP A 28 -1.40 19.63 18.75
CA ASP A 28 -0.01 19.99 18.40
C ASP A 28 1.04 18.91 18.78
N TRP A 29 0.83 18.22 19.92
CA TRP A 29 1.73 17.16 20.38
C TRP A 29 1.85 15.98 19.42
N VAL A 30 0.87 15.76 18.53
CA VAL A 30 0.96 14.72 17.48
C VAL A 30 2.07 15.09 16.51
N LYS A 31 2.08 16.35 16.05
CA LYS A 31 3.09 16.86 15.12
C LYS A 31 4.47 16.91 15.75
N ASP A 32 4.55 17.28 17.03
CA ASP A 32 5.80 17.38 17.79
C ASP A 32 6.40 16.01 18.19
N SER A 33 5.68 14.91 17.96
CA SER A 33 6.12 13.58 18.42
C SER A 33 7.16 12.89 17.52
N VAL A 34 7.47 13.49 16.36
CA VAL A 34 8.44 12.98 15.39
C VAL A 34 9.22 14.12 14.75
N VAL A 35 10.34 13.80 14.11
CA VAL A 35 11.08 14.76 13.27
C VAL A 35 10.64 14.55 11.83
N TRP A 36 10.02 15.57 11.23
CA TRP A 36 9.55 15.54 9.85
C TRP A 36 10.70 15.73 8.87
N THR A 37 10.80 14.83 7.90
CA THR A 37 11.62 15.02 6.69
C THR A 37 10.88 15.89 5.69
N ILE A 38 9.57 15.61 5.53
CA ILE A 38 8.64 16.38 4.71
C ILE A 38 7.43 16.70 5.58
N GLU A 39 7.14 17.99 5.73
CA GLU A 39 6.01 18.47 6.53
C GLU A 39 4.65 17.93 6.00
N PRO A 40 3.64 17.76 6.87
CA PRO A 40 2.34 17.24 6.49
C PRO A 40 1.51 18.26 5.71
N ASP A 41 1.89 18.45 4.46
CA ASP A 41 1.33 19.46 3.57
C ASP A 41 0.63 18.86 2.36
N TYR A 42 0.54 17.54 2.22
CA TYR A 42 0.00 16.90 1.02
C TYR A 42 -1.32 16.17 1.25
N GLY A 43 -2.20 16.17 0.26
CA GLY A 43 -3.31 15.23 0.21
C GLY A 43 -2.86 13.88 -0.36
N GLY A 44 -3.79 12.93 -0.46
CA GLY A 44 -3.57 11.65 -1.10
C GLY A 44 -4.32 10.52 -0.42
N VAL A 45 -4.50 9.41 -1.12
CA VAL A 45 -5.18 8.23 -0.58
C VAL A 45 -4.22 7.39 0.28
N TRP A 46 -3.02 7.11 -0.23
CA TRP A 46 -2.03 6.27 0.44
C TRP A 46 -0.63 6.49 -0.16
N PRO A 47 0.05 7.60 0.16
CA PRO A 47 1.28 7.96 -0.53
C PRO A 47 2.48 7.20 0.03
N THR A 48 3.19 6.45 -0.80
CA THR A 48 4.32 5.61 -0.39
C THR A 48 5.48 5.84 -1.34
N PHE A 49 6.69 5.98 -0.82
CA PHE A 49 7.89 6.10 -1.64
C PHE A 49 8.20 4.77 -2.33
N ASN A 50 8.37 4.82 -3.64
CA ASN A 50 8.86 3.70 -4.44
C ASN A 50 9.83 4.24 -5.50
N GLU A 51 10.99 3.61 -5.56
CA GLU A 51 12.12 4.01 -6.38
C GLU A 51 12.51 5.50 -6.28
N GLY A 52 12.43 6.06 -5.08
CA GLY A 52 12.82 7.42 -4.72
C GLY A 52 11.74 8.49 -4.89
N LEU A 53 10.53 8.12 -5.35
CA LEU A 53 9.42 9.07 -5.54
C LEU A 53 8.14 8.62 -4.83
N ALA A 54 7.36 9.56 -4.33
CA ALA A 54 6.03 9.32 -3.77
C ALA A 54 4.95 10.06 -4.55
N THR A 55 3.81 9.41 -4.80
CA THR A 55 2.63 10.07 -5.36
C THR A 55 1.93 10.89 -4.28
N VAL A 56 1.72 12.17 -4.52
CA VAL A 56 0.99 13.07 -3.61
C VAL A 56 -0.08 13.86 -4.34
N GLU A 57 -1.08 14.34 -3.61
CA GLU A 57 -2.21 15.08 -4.19
C GLU A 57 -2.27 16.52 -3.70
N GLU A 58 -2.47 17.45 -4.63
CA GLU A 58 -2.79 18.85 -4.35
C GLU A 58 -3.95 19.30 -5.23
N TRP A 59 -4.95 19.97 -4.65
CA TRP A 59 -6.12 20.51 -5.37
C TRP A 59 -6.84 19.51 -6.30
N GLY A 60 -6.92 18.23 -5.90
CA GLY A 60 -7.55 17.18 -6.71
C GLY A 60 -6.70 16.67 -7.89
N LYS A 61 -5.40 17.00 -7.90
CA LYS A 61 -4.44 16.59 -8.92
C LYS A 61 -3.27 15.88 -8.28
N VAL A 62 -2.79 14.85 -8.98
CA VAL A 62 -1.67 14.03 -8.53
C VAL A 62 -0.38 14.49 -9.20
N GLY A 63 0.68 14.57 -8.41
CA GLY A 63 2.07 14.81 -8.79
C GLY A 63 2.99 13.84 -8.03
N PHE A 64 4.30 14.02 -8.20
CA PHE A 64 5.31 13.20 -7.52
C PHE A 64 6.37 14.07 -6.87
N ILE A 65 6.75 13.70 -5.66
CA ILE A 65 7.82 14.34 -4.88
C ILE A 65 8.97 13.38 -4.65
N ASP A 66 10.19 13.92 -4.52
CA ASP A 66 11.35 13.19 -4.02
C ASP A 66 11.41 13.16 -2.49
N LYS A 67 12.46 12.55 -1.93
CA LYS A 67 12.62 12.37 -0.48
C LYS A 67 12.90 13.68 0.26
N GLU A 68 13.32 14.71 -0.48
CA GLU A 68 13.50 16.08 0.00
C GLU A 68 12.19 16.89 -0.06
N GLY A 69 11.10 16.30 -0.57
CA GLY A 69 9.80 16.96 -0.72
C GLY A 69 9.71 17.88 -1.94
N THR A 70 10.69 17.84 -2.85
CA THR A 70 10.68 18.61 -4.08
C THR A 70 9.72 17.98 -5.08
N VAL A 71 8.85 18.79 -5.69
CA VAL A 71 7.95 18.33 -6.76
C VAL A 71 8.76 18.04 -8.02
N VAL A 72 9.00 16.76 -8.30
CA VAL A 72 9.70 16.27 -9.51
C VAL A 72 8.75 16.23 -10.70
N ILE A 73 7.52 15.77 -10.49
CA ILE A 73 6.48 15.72 -11.52
C ILE A 73 5.28 16.56 -11.07
N PRO A 74 4.92 17.64 -11.80
CA PRO A 74 3.87 18.56 -11.39
C PRO A 74 2.48 17.92 -11.20
N PHE A 75 1.67 18.53 -10.34
CA PHE A 75 0.28 18.17 -10.07
C PHE A 75 -0.64 18.37 -11.28
N ARG A 76 -0.66 17.40 -12.21
CA ARG A 76 -1.44 17.50 -13.45
C ARG A 76 -2.32 16.29 -13.75
N TYR A 77 -2.04 15.15 -13.13
CA TYR A 77 -2.77 13.91 -13.38
C TYR A 77 -4.01 13.79 -12.50
N ARG A 78 -4.98 13.00 -12.94
CA ARG A 78 -6.18 12.71 -12.15
C ARG A 78 -5.95 11.59 -11.15
N LYS A 79 -5.11 10.62 -11.52
CA LYS A 79 -4.69 9.47 -10.71
C LYS A 79 -3.28 9.07 -11.14
N ALA A 80 -2.54 8.44 -10.25
CA ALA A 80 -1.27 7.80 -10.54
C ALA A 80 -1.12 6.55 -9.66
N ASN A 81 -0.40 5.57 -10.17
CA ASN A 81 0.21 4.51 -9.36
C ASN A 81 1.63 4.95 -8.97
N ASN A 82 2.20 4.27 -7.97
CA ASN A 82 3.61 4.44 -7.61
C ASN A 82 4.53 4.05 -8.78
N PHE A 83 5.75 4.57 -8.76
CA PHE A 83 6.79 4.11 -9.68
C PHE A 83 7.13 2.66 -9.40
N SER A 84 7.28 1.89 -10.46
CA SER A 84 7.86 0.56 -10.43
C SER A 84 8.53 0.33 -11.78
N GLU A 85 9.72 -0.25 -11.75
CA GLU A 85 10.49 -0.56 -12.93
C GLU A 85 10.82 0.67 -13.79
N GLY A 86 11.00 1.83 -13.15
CA GLY A 86 11.26 3.12 -13.78
C GLY A 86 10.03 3.80 -14.40
N LEU A 87 8.84 3.20 -14.31
CA LEU A 87 7.60 3.71 -14.91
C LEU A 87 6.50 3.90 -13.87
N ALA A 88 5.62 4.88 -14.11
CA ALA A 88 4.38 5.04 -13.35
C ALA A 88 3.19 5.09 -14.31
N ALA A 89 2.16 4.29 -14.02
CA ALA A 89 0.88 4.42 -14.71
C ALA A 89 0.17 5.68 -14.19
N VAL A 90 -0.22 6.59 -15.09
CA VAL A 90 -0.92 7.83 -14.73
C VAL A 90 -2.14 8.05 -15.60
N LYS A 91 -3.18 8.69 -15.04
CA LYS A 91 -4.45 8.94 -15.73
C LYS A 91 -4.57 10.39 -16.17
N GLN A 92 -4.66 10.61 -17.47
CA GLN A 92 -4.86 11.90 -18.11
C GLN A 92 -6.04 11.84 -19.09
N LYS A 93 -6.92 12.84 -19.05
CA LYS A 93 -8.09 12.94 -19.95
C LYS A 93 -8.94 11.65 -20.04
N GLY A 94 -9.02 10.89 -18.95
CA GLY A 94 -9.84 9.68 -18.86
C GLY A 94 -9.17 8.38 -19.28
N LYS A 95 -7.95 8.43 -19.83
CA LYS A 95 -7.16 7.26 -20.21
C LYS A 95 -5.88 7.17 -19.40
N TRP A 96 -5.38 5.95 -19.21
CA TRP A 96 -4.10 5.68 -18.59
C TRP A 96 -3.01 5.55 -19.65
N GLY A 97 -1.82 6.01 -19.29
CA GLY A 97 -0.56 5.83 -20.02
C GLY A 97 0.57 5.71 -18.99
N TYR A 98 1.81 5.54 -19.46
CA TYR A 98 2.96 5.37 -18.59
C TYR A 98 3.96 6.50 -18.79
N ILE A 99 4.52 6.99 -17.69
CA ILE A 99 5.53 8.04 -17.67
C ILE A 99 6.82 7.57 -17.02
N ASP A 100 7.94 8.16 -17.41
CA ASP A 100 9.22 8.00 -16.72
C ASP A 100 9.31 8.92 -15.47
N LYS A 101 10.42 8.81 -14.73
CA LYS A 101 10.71 9.62 -13.53
C LYS A 101 10.91 11.11 -13.80
N ALA A 102 11.12 11.51 -15.06
CA ALA A 102 11.14 12.91 -15.48
C ALA A 102 9.75 13.42 -15.91
N GLY A 103 8.74 12.55 -15.91
CA GLY A 103 7.37 12.86 -16.31
C GLY A 103 7.13 12.87 -17.82
N ASN A 104 8.06 12.30 -18.61
CA ASN A 104 7.86 12.12 -20.05
C ASN A 104 6.94 10.93 -20.31
N GLU A 105 6.08 11.05 -21.30
CA GLU A 105 5.27 9.92 -21.79
C GLU A 105 6.16 8.87 -22.43
N VAL A 106 6.12 7.65 -21.89
CA VAL A 106 6.83 6.47 -22.42
C VAL A 106 5.86 5.58 -23.18
N LEU A 107 4.68 5.31 -22.60
CA LEU A 107 3.59 4.60 -23.28
C LEU A 107 2.32 5.45 -23.33
N PRO A 108 1.58 5.40 -24.45
CA PRO A 108 0.55 6.38 -24.74
C PRO A 108 -0.68 6.26 -23.84
N PHE A 109 -1.39 7.38 -23.70
CA PHE A 109 -2.65 7.46 -22.94
C PHE A 109 -3.85 6.84 -23.67
N VAL A 110 -3.84 5.52 -23.84
CA VAL A 110 -4.86 4.77 -24.60
C VAL A 110 -5.65 3.77 -23.76
N TYR A 111 -5.13 3.39 -22.59
CA TYR A 111 -5.68 2.32 -21.76
C TYR A 111 -6.86 2.80 -20.90
N GLU A 112 -7.85 1.95 -20.70
CA GLU A 112 -9.01 2.25 -19.84
C GLU A 112 -8.65 2.17 -18.35
N GLU A 113 -7.83 1.17 -18.04
CA GLU A 113 -7.17 0.89 -16.77
C GLU A 113 -5.75 0.38 -17.03
N ALA A 114 -4.85 0.64 -16.09
CA ALA A 114 -3.44 0.25 -16.18
C ALA A 114 -2.90 -0.01 -14.77
N MET A 115 -2.27 -1.17 -14.60
CA MET A 115 -1.56 -1.55 -13.38
C MET A 115 -0.08 -1.16 -13.49
N ALA A 116 0.65 -1.20 -12.38
CA ALA A 116 2.10 -0.94 -12.39
C ALA A 116 2.84 -2.01 -13.24
N PHE A 117 3.96 -1.61 -13.83
CA PHE A 117 4.89 -2.58 -14.41
C PHE A 117 5.54 -3.40 -13.30
N SER A 118 5.71 -4.69 -13.53
CA SER A 118 6.45 -5.61 -12.67
C SER A 118 6.81 -6.85 -13.50
N ASP A 119 7.99 -7.42 -13.30
CA ASP A 119 8.62 -8.43 -14.14
C ASP A 119 8.63 -8.06 -15.64
N GLY A 120 8.77 -6.77 -15.97
CA GLY A 120 8.71 -6.26 -17.34
C GLY A 120 7.32 -6.28 -18.00
N LEU A 121 6.28 -6.65 -17.26
CA LEU A 121 4.90 -6.79 -17.73
C LEU A 121 3.94 -5.84 -17.00
N ALA A 122 2.84 -5.48 -17.65
CA ALA A 122 1.79 -4.72 -17.00
C ALA A 122 0.40 -5.17 -17.46
N PRO A 123 -0.51 -5.51 -16.52
CA PRO A 123 -1.92 -5.63 -16.83
C PRO A 123 -2.54 -4.30 -17.24
N VAL A 124 -3.25 -4.29 -18.36
CA VAL A 124 -3.98 -3.13 -18.89
C VAL A 124 -5.36 -3.54 -19.38
N LYS A 125 -6.28 -2.59 -19.42
CA LYS A 125 -7.63 -2.79 -19.94
C LYS A 125 -7.81 -2.09 -21.27
N ILE A 126 -8.15 -2.85 -22.31
CA ILE A 126 -8.33 -2.41 -23.69
C ILE A 126 -9.69 -2.93 -24.19
N GLY A 127 -10.57 -2.03 -24.65
CA GLY A 127 -11.86 -2.42 -25.20
C GLY A 127 -12.76 -3.15 -24.21
N GLY A 128 -12.65 -2.87 -22.90
CA GLY A 128 -13.43 -3.51 -21.85
C GLY A 128 -12.86 -4.82 -21.30
N ALA A 129 -11.80 -5.38 -21.88
CA ALA A 129 -11.17 -6.64 -21.46
C ALA A 129 -9.76 -6.42 -20.90
N TRP A 130 -9.32 -7.29 -19.99
CA TRP A 130 -7.95 -7.27 -19.49
C TRP A 130 -7.00 -7.92 -20.50
N SER A 131 -5.78 -7.41 -20.56
CA SER A 131 -4.67 -7.89 -21.36
C SER A 131 -3.37 -7.63 -20.61
N VAL A 132 -2.29 -8.28 -21.02
CA VAL A 132 -0.95 -8.02 -20.48
C VAL A 132 -0.08 -7.46 -21.60
N ILE A 133 0.61 -6.36 -21.31
CA ILE A 133 1.57 -5.73 -22.23
C ILE A 133 3.00 -5.84 -21.71
N ASN A 134 3.96 -5.84 -22.62
CA ASN A 134 5.37 -5.61 -22.29
C ASN A 134 5.72 -4.11 -22.38
N ARG A 135 7.00 -3.79 -22.15
CA ARG A 135 7.52 -2.40 -22.21
C ARG A 135 7.45 -1.74 -23.59
N ASP A 136 7.28 -2.51 -24.66
CA ASP A 136 7.14 -2.01 -26.03
C ASP A 136 5.66 -1.79 -26.42
N SER A 137 4.73 -1.91 -25.45
CA SER A 137 3.27 -1.92 -25.65
C SER A 137 2.76 -3.08 -26.52
N GLU A 138 3.54 -4.15 -26.68
CA GLU A 138 3.05 -5.36 -27.34
C GLU A 138 2.10 -6.10 -26.40
N VAL A 139 0.90 -6.39 -26.89
CA VAL A 139 -0.08 -7.21 -26.17
C VAL A 139 0.35 -8.68 -26.28
N LEU A 140 0.63 -9.31 -25.14
CA LEU A 140 1.04 -10.71 -25.09
C LEU A 140 -0.15 -11.66 -25.25
N PHE A 141 -1.25 -11.36 -24.56
CA PHE A 141 -2.50 -12.08 -24.68
C PHE A 141 -3.68 -11.22 -24.23
N GLU A 142 -4.86 -11.56 -24.74
CA GLU A 142 -6.16 -11.04 -24.31
C GLU A 142 -6.87 -12.10 -23.46
N THR A 143 -7.69 -11.65 -22.50
CA THR A 143 -8.38 -12.55 -21.58
C THR A 143 -9.73 -12.01 -21.14
N ASP A 144 -10.60 -12.91 -20.70
CA ASP A 144 -11.89 -12.67 -20.07
C ASP A 144 -11.82 -12.65 -18.53
N PHE A 145 -10.62 -12.70 -17.94
CA PHE A 145 -10.43 -12.49 -16.51
C PHE A 145 -11.03 -11.16 -16.07
N GLU A 146 -11.62 -11.15 -14.88
CA GLU A 146 -12.23 -9.95 -14.30
C GLU A 146 -11.18 -8.99 -13.75
N ARG A 147 -10.03 -9.55 -13.31
CA ARG A 147 -8.88 -8.81 -12.81
C ARG A 147 -7.60 -9.62 -13.02
N ILE A 148 -6.53 -8.91 -13.34
CA ILE A 148 -5.16 -9.41 -13.27
C ILE A 148 -4.39 -8.43 -12.39
N ASP A 149 -3.79 -8.92 -11.32
CA ASP A 149 -2.93 -8.12 -10.46
C ASP A 149 -1.52 -8.00 -11.07
N PRO A 150 -0.68 -7.03 -10.65
CA PRO A 150 0.70 -6.96 -11.11
C PRO A 150 1.44 -8.29 -10.96
N TYR A 151 2.33 -8.58 -11.91
CA TYR A 151 3.21 -9.74 -11.84
C TYR A 151 4.16 -9.64 -10.65
N SER A 152 4.56 -10.78 -10.11
CA SER A 152 5.56 -10.90 -9.06
C SER A 152 6.23 -12.26 -9.18
N GLU A 153 7.53 -12.28 -9.42
CA GLU A 153 8.34 -13.48 -9.60
C GLU A 153 7.84 -14.39 -10.75
N GLY A 154 7.39 -13.76 -11.84
CA GLY A 154 6.98 -14.41 -13.09
C GLY A 154 5.55 -14.96 -13.09
N VAL A 155 4.74 -14.63 -12.07
CA VAL A 155 3.32 -15.00 -12.01
C VAL A 155 2.44 -13.81 -11.63
N ALA A 156 1.17 -13.84 -12.02
CA ALA A 156 0.18 -12.86 -11.62
C ALA A 156 -1.06 -13.54 -11.03
N ARG A 157 -1.64 -12.96 -9.98
CA ARG A 157 -2.94 -13.40 -9.46
C ARG A 157 -4.05 -12.94 -10.40
N VAL A 158 -5.00 -13.82 -10.68
CA VAL A 158 -6.18 -13.52 -11.50
C VAL A 158 -7.47 -13.83 -10.76
N VAL A 159 -8.50 -13.06 -11.07
CA VAL A 159 -9.89 -13.33 -10.65
C VAL A 159 -10.71 -13.63 -11.90
N TYR A 160 -11.49 -14.69 -11.85
CA TYR A 160 -12.33 -15.14 -12.96
C TYR A 160 -13.61 -15.78 -12.46
N ARG A 161 -14.63 -15.86 -13.31
CA ARG A 161 -15.88 -16.57 -13.00
C ARG A 161 -15.79 -18.01 -13.47
N ASP A 162 -16.29 -18.94 -12.67
CA ASP A 162 -16.46 -20.32 -13.13
C ASP A 162 -17.52 -20.37 -14.24
N GLU A 163 -17.18 -20.97 -15.40
CA GLU A 163 -18.11 -21.12 -16.52
C GLU A 163 -19.39 -21.89 -16.14
N LYS A 164 -19.28 -22.82 -15.17
CA LYS A 164 -20.41 -23.64 -14.69
C LYS A 164 -21.25 -22.93 -13.65
N ASP A 165 -20.66 -21.98 -12.91
CA ASP A 165 -21.38 -21.13 -11.96
C ASP A 165 -20.81 -19.71 -11.93
N MET A 166 -21.34 -18.86 -12.82
CA MET A 166 -20.93 -17.47 -12.96
C MET A 166 -21.20 -16.60 -11.72
N ARG A 167 -21.79 -17.15 -10.64
CA ARG A 167 -21.99 -16.42 -9.38
C ARG A 167 -20.78 -16.50 -8.45
N ILE A 168 -19.84 -17.39 -8.73
CA ILE A 168 -18.68 -17.64 -7.87
C ILE A 168 -17.43 -17.08 -8.56
N GLU A 169 -16.82 -16.09 -7.92
CA GLU A 169 -15.49 -15.60 -8.28
C GLU A 169 -14.45 -16.58 -7.75
N LYS A 170 -13.54 -17.02 -8.63
CA LYS A 170 -12.41 -17.89 -8.31
C LYS A 170 -11.11 -17.14 -8.48
N GLN A 171 -10.09 -17.57 -7.74
CA GLN A 171 -8.74 -17.04 -7.83
C GLN A 171 -7.77 -18.11 -8.29
N ASN A 172 -6.80 -17.72 -9.10
CA ASN A 172 -5.68 -18.56 -9.52
C ASN A 172 -4.45 -17.67 -9.74
N ILE A 173 -3.31 -18.28 -10.09
CA ILE A 173 -2.16 -17.57 -10.64
C ILE A 173 -1.97 -17.97 -12.10
N ILE A 174 -1.46 -17.05 -12.90
CA ILE A 174 -1.07 -17.28 -14.29
C ILE A 174 0.43 -17.10 -14.49
N ASP A 175 1.00 -17.80 -15.45
CA ASP A 175 2.34 -17.48 -15.99
C ASP A 175 2.30 -16.26 -16.94
N GLU A 176 3.47 -15.88 -17.46
CA GLU A 176 3.64 -14.80 -18.44
C GLU A 176 2.88 -15.04 -19.77
N ALA A 177 2.53 -16.30 -20.06
CA ALA A 177 1.75 -16.68 -21.24
C ALA A 177 0.23 -16.74 -20.96
N GLY A 178 -0.21 -16.35 -19.76
CA GLY A 178 -1.62 -16.34 -19.37
C GLY A 178 -2.19 -17.70 -18.98
N ARG A 179 -1.34 -18.72 -18.74
CA ARG A 179 -1.79 -20.08 -18.39
C ARG A 179 -2.00 -20.19 -16.89
N LEU A 180 -3.18 -20.66 -16.50
CA LEU A 180 -3.49 -21.00 -15.10
C LEU A 180 -2.55 -22.10 -14.59
N LEU A 181 -1.95 -21.90 -13.42
CA LEU A 181 -0.98 -22.85 -12.86
C LEU A 181 -1.59 -23.78 -11.80
N PHE A 182 -2.49 -23.27 -10.95
CA PHE A 182 -3.12 -24.09 -9.92
C PHE A 182 -4.24 -24.94 -10.49
N LYS A 183 -4.27 -26.21 -10.06
CA LYS A 183 -5.24 -27.22 -10.49
C LYS A 183 -6.42 -27.31 -9.53
N LYS A 184 -6.20 -26.95 -8.26
CA LYS A 184 -7.22 -26.93 -7.21
C LYS A 184 -7.95 -25.58 -7.16
N GLY A 185 -9.10 -25.58 -6.50
CA GLY A 185 -9.85 -24.37 -6.18
C GLY A 185 -9.32 -23.68 -4.92
N TYR A 186 -9.04 -22.39 -5.02
CA TYR A 186 -8.68 -21.54 -3.89
C TYR A 186 -9.65 -20.36 -3.80
N VAL A 187 -10.14 -20.12 -2.59
CA VAL A 187 -11.12 -19.06 -2.32
C VAL A 187 -10.42 -17.70 -2.22
N GLN A 188 -9.20 -17.70 -1.68
CA GLN A 188 -8.41 -16.50 -1.50
C GLN A 188 -6.93 -16.80 -1.72
N LEU A 189 -6.28 -15.98 -2.52
CA LEU A 189 -4.83 -15.97 -2.70
C LEU A 189 -4.25 -14.64 -2.18
N GLY A 190 -3.06 -14.67 -1.58
CA GLY A 190 -2.29 -13.47 -1.27
C GLY A 190 -1.56 -12.90 -2.47
N GLN A 191 -0.41 -12.30 -2.22
CA GLN A 191 0.57 -11.92 -3.23
C GLN A 191 1.62 -13.04 -3.33
N PHE A 192 2.06 -13.34 -4.55
CA PHE A 192 3.21 -14.22 -4.74
C PHE A 192 4.47 -13.42 -4.40
N SER A 193 5.20 -13.82 -3.37
CA SER A 193 6.41 -13.16 -2.92
C SER A 193 7.32 -14.12 -2.17
N GLU A 194 8.61 -13.93 -2.34
CA GLU A 194 9.66 -14.73 -1.72
C GLU A 194 9.47 -16.24 -2.00
N GLY A 195 9.14 -16.56 -3.25
CA GLY A 195 8.98 -17.93 -3.74
C GLY A 195 7.67 -18.63 -3.38
N CYS A 196 6.72 -17.97 -2.73
CA CYS A 196 5.44 -18.59 -2.38
C CYS A 196 4.25 -17.62 -2.31
N ILE A 197 3.05 -18.18 -2.18
CA ILE A 197 1.80 -17.45 -2.03
C ILE A 197 0.94 -18.10 -0.92
N PRO A 198 0.39 -17.34 0.03
CA PRO A 198 -0.60 -17.87 0.94
C PRO A 198 -1.92 -18.09 0.18
N ALA A 199 -2.45 -19.30 0.26
CA ALA A 199 -3.62 -19.74 -0.49
C ALA A 199 -4.61 -20.47 0.42
N MET A 200 -5.85 -19.97 0.49
CA MET A 200 -6.93 -20.59 1.26
C MET A 200 -7.62 -21.65 0.42
N GLU A 201 -7.40 -22.92 0.78
CA GLU A 201 -7.97 -24.07 0.08
C GLU A 201 -9.47 -24.18 0.35
N GLU A 202 -10.28 -24.37 -0.70
CA GLU A 202 -11.74 -24.36 -0.63
C GLU A 202 -12.31 -25.48 0.25
N GLU A 203 -11.71 -26.67 0.23
CA GLU A 203 -12.19 -27.84 0.97
C GLU A 203 -11.98 -27.72 2.49
N THR A 204 -10.86 -27.14 2.90
CA THR A 204 -10.46 -27.09 4.31
C THR A 204 -10.74 -25.74 4.96
N GLY A 205 -10.83 -24.67 4.16
CA GLY A 205 -10.92 -23.28 4.67
C GLY A 205 -9.64 -22.82 5.38
N LEU A 206 -8.51 -23.52 5.17
CA LEU A 206 -7.22 -23.19 5.78
C LEU A 206 -6.25 -22.66 4.73
N PHE A 207 -5.36 -21.79 5.17
CA PHE A 207 -4.25 -21.27 4.39
C PHE A 207 -3.07 -22.23 4.36
N TYR A 208 -2.45 -22.33 3.19
CA TYR A 208 -1.16 -22.97 2.95
C TYR A 208 -0.25 -22.01 2.18
N PHE A 209 1.05 -22.08 2.39
CA PHE A 209 2.02 -21.41 1.52
C PHE A 209 2.40 -22.35 0.38
N LEU A 210 2.13 -21.93 -0.85
CA LEU A 210 2.35 -22.73 -2.05
C LEU A 210 3.39 -22.07 -2.96
N ASP A 211 4.21 -22.87 -3.63
CA ASP A 211 5.03 -22.41 -4.75
C ASP A 211 4.18 -22.30 -6.03
N LYS A 212 4.81 -21.91 -7.15
CA LYS A 212 4.15 -21.81 -8.46
C LYS A 212 3.71 -23.15 -9.07
N ASN A 213 4.20 -24.27 -8.54
CA ASN A 213 3.85 -25.62 -8.95
C ASN A 213 2.72 -26.21 -8.09
N GLU A 214 2.13 -25.41 -7.19
CA GLU A 214 1.10 -25.83 -6.22
C GLU A 214 1.64 -26.76 -5.12
N GLU A 215 2.97 -26.77 -4.90
CA GLU A 215 3.62 -27.53 -3.84
C GLU A 215 3.69 -26.72 -2.54
N LYS A 216 3.41 -27.37 -1.40
CA LYS A 216 3.49 -26.73 -0.09
C LYS A 216 4.96 -26.46 0.26
N VAL A 217 5.32 -25.18 0.44
CA VAL A 217 6.68 -24.81 0.88
C VAL A 217 6.85 -24.90 2.40
N ILE A 218 5.74 -24.83 3.14
CA ILE A 218 5.69 -25.04 4.59
C ILE A 218 4.69 -26.17 4.86
N ASP A 219 5.15 -27.24 5.52
CA ASP A 219 4.32 -28.41 5.86
C ASP A 219 3.45 -28.15 7.10
N ARG A 220 2.61 -27.12 7.01
CA ARG A 220 1.65 -26.70 8.04
C ARG A 220 0.51 -25.89 7.40
N SER A 221 -0.66 -25.93 8.03
CA SER A 221 -1.82 -25.10 7.69
C SER A 221 -2.04 -23.98 8.70
N PHE A 222 -2.72 -22.92 8.28
CA PHE A 222 -3.00 -21.75 9.11
C PHE A 222 -4.47 -21.32 8.98
N ALA A 223 -5.07 -20.80 10.04
CA ALA A 223 -6.38 -20.16 9.99
C ALA A 223 -6.33 -18.79 9.29
N PHE A 224 -5.16 -18.14 9.30
CA PHE A 224 -4.88 -16.90 8.57
C PHE A 224 -3.41 -16.90 8.13
N ALA A 225 -3.13 -16.37 6.94
CA ALA A 225 -1.78 -16.11 6.46
C ALA A 225 -1.74 -14.87 5.55
N ASP A 226 -0.80 -13.98 5.81
CA ASP A 226 -0.40 -12.92 4.86
C ASP A 226 0.85 -13.34 4.07
N SER A 227 1.15 -12.60 3.01
CA SER A 227 2.25 -12.87 2.09
C SER A 227 3.59 -12.58 2.76
N PHE A 228 4.63 -13.32 2.36
CA PHE A 228 5.97 -13.09 2.87
C PHE A 228 6.51 -11.72 2.44
N SER A 229 7.18 -11.04 3.36
CA SER A 229 7.79 -9.73 3.14
C SER A 229 8.93 -9.53 4.13
N GLY A 230 10.14 -9.30 3.62
CA GLY A 230 11.34 -9.17 4.44
C GLY A 230 11.69 -10.47 5.16
N GLY A 231 11.41 -11.63 4.57
CA GLY A 231 11.70 -12.95 5.14
C GLY A 231 10.70 -13.44 6.18
N MET A 232 9.58 -12.72 6.37
CA MET A 232 8.57 -13.04 7.38
C MET A 232 7.14 -12.96 6.86
N ALA A 233 6.26 -13.77 7.43
CA ALA A 233 4.83 -13.74 7.18
C ALA A 233 4.03 -13.74 8.48
N ALA A 234 2.97 -12.93 8.53
CA ALA A 234 2.00 -12.93 9.63
C ALA A 234 1.02 -14.10 9.47
N VAL A 235 0.86 -14.92 10.51
CA VAL A 235 -0.02 -16.10 10.48
C VAL A 235 -0.78 -16.29 11.79
N ALA A 236 -1.91 -16.99 11.72
CA ALA A 236 -2.64 -17.52 12.88
C ALA A 236 -2.82 -19.04 12.71
N PHE A 237 -2.52 -19.83 13.75
CA PHE A 237 -2.57 -21.31 13.63
C PHE A 237 -4.00 -21.85 13.68
N ASP A 238 -4.83 -21.25 14.52
CA ASP A 238 -6.24 -21.61 14.70
C ASP A 238 -7.12 -20.37 14.84
N HIS A 239 -8.43 -20.55 14.70
CA HIS A 239 -9.39 -19.46 14.79
C HIS A 239 -9.44 -18.91 16.22
N GLY A 240 -9.01 -17.66 16.38
CA GLY A 240 -8.93 -16.99 17.67
C GLY A 240 -7.53 -16.98 18.30
N SER A 241 -6.56 -17.70 17.72
CA SER A 241 -5.15 -17.51 18.06
C SER A 241 -4.68 -16.09 17.70
N LYS A 242 -3.74 -15.58 18.50
CA LYS A 242 -3.05 -14.32 18.17
C LYS A 242 -2.21 -14.51 16.91
N THR A 243 -2.14 -13.48 16.09
CA THR A 243 -1.24 -13.44 14.93
C THR A 243 0.21 -13.43 15.41
N VAL A 244 1.05 -14.27 14.80
CA VAL A 244 2.51 -14.32 15.03
C VAL A 244 3.26 -14.20 13.70
N TYR A 245 4.55 -13.89 13.75
CA TYR A 245 5.42 -13.94 12.57
C TYR A 245 6.19 -15.25 12.50
N ILE A 246 6.24 -15.83 11.29
CA ILE A 246 7.04 -17.01 10.97
C ILE A 246 8.10 -16.69 9.91
N ASP A 247 9.19 -17.46 9.89
CA ASP A 247 10.15 -17.49 8.78
C ASP A 247 9.70 -18.45 7.66
N HIS A 248 10.51 -18.57 6.60
CA HIS A 248 10.26 -19.51 5.50
C HIS A 248 10.29 -21.00 5.89
N ARG A 249 10.79 -21.35 7.08
CA ARG A 249 10.74 -22.73 7.61
C ARG A 249 9.43 -22.98 8.36
N GLY A 250 8.65 -21.94 8.64
CA GLY A 250 7.47 -22.00 9.49
C GLY A 250 7.80 -21.91 10.98
N ASP A 251 9.04 -21.53 11.34
CA ASP A 251 9.47 -21.32 12.71
C ASP A 251 9.00 -19.93 13.19
N VAL A 252 8.45 -19.86 14.41
CA VAL A 252 7.95 -18.60 14.98
C VAL A 252 9.14 -17.72 15.39
N ILE A 253 9.22 -16.50 14.85
CA ILE A 253 10.35 -15.58 15.10
C ILE A 253 10.05 -14.59 16.23
N SER A 254 8.80 -14.13 16.34
CA SER A 254 8.41 -13.16 17.39
C SER A 254 7.23 -13.68 18.20
N THR A 255 7.36 -13.66 19.53
CA THR A 255 6.31 -14.05 20.48
C THR A 255 5.77 -12.86 21.27
N GLY A 256 5.95 -11.62 20.80
CA GLY A 256 5.56 -10.41 21.53
C GLY A 256 4.15 -10.56 22.08
N GLU A 257 4.02 -10.55 23.41
CA GLU A 257 2.79 -10.88 24.15
C GLU A 257 1.61 -9.93 23.83
N ASN A 258 1.88 -8.84 23.09
CA ASN A 258 0.97 -7.77 22.76
C ASN A 258 0.49 -7.88 21.31
N ASP A 259 -0.80 -8.18 21.18
CA ASP A 259 -1.70 -8.03 20.03
C ASP A 259 -1.05 -7.48 18.74
N PHE A 260 -0.42 -8.35 17.95
CA PHE A 260 -0.03 -7.98 16.59
C PHE A 260 -1.29 -7.97 15.73
N SER A 261 -1.75 -6.76 15.40
CA SER A 261 -2.65 -6.56 14.27
C SER A 261 -1.98 -7.14 13.01
N PRO A 262 -2.73 -7.70 12.05
CA PRO A 262 -2.20 -8.48 10.91
C PRO A 262 -1.49 -7.60 9.85
N PHE A 263 -0.71 -6.62 10.29
CA PHE A 263 0.03 -5.73 9.42
C PHE A 263 1.30 -6.41 8.92
N ARG A 264 1.64 -6.11 7.67
CA ARG A 264 2.84 -6.61 7.01
C ARG A 264 4.10 -6.08 7.72
N TYR A 265 5.08 -6.96 7.90
CA TYR A 265 6.43 -6.53 8.29
C TYR A 265 7.16 -6.03 7.05
N HIS A 266 7.74 -4.82 7.13
CA HIS A 266 8.52 -4.25 6.03
C HIS A 266 9.59 -3.31 6.57
N GLU A 267 10.82 -3.44 6.05
CA GLU A 267 11.98 -2.61 6.45
C GLU A 267 12.21 -2.50 7.97
N GLY A 268 12.11 -3.62 8.70
CA GLY A 268 12.39 -3.63 10.14
C GLY A 268 11.20 -3.29 11.03
N LEU A 269 10.10 -2.80 10.46
CA LEU A 269 8.99 -2.23 11.20
C LEU A 269 7.68 -2.97 10.96
N VAL A 270 6.84 -2.94 12.00
CA VAL A 270 5.45 -3.39 11.97
C VAL A 270 4.57 -2.24 12.45
N ARG A 271 3.57 -1.88 11.65
CA ARG A 271 2.52 -0.96 12.10
C ARG A 271 1.72 -1.60 13.23
N PHE A 272 1.33 -0.82 14.21
CA PHE A 272 0.38 -1.25 15.25
C PHE A 272 -0.56 -0.12 15.59
N LYS A 273 -1.66 -0.43 16.27
CA LYS A 273 -2.69 0.53 16.64
C LYS A 273 -2.94 0.50 18.15
N GLU A 274 -3.00 1.66 18.78
CA GLU A 274 -3.51 1.82 20.15
C GLU A 274 -4.70 2.78 20.10
N GLY A 275 -5.90 2.28 20.43
CA GLY A 275 -7.14 3.00 20.18
C GLY A 275 -7.34 3.26 18.68
N GLU A 276 -7.48 4.53 18.29
CA GLU A 276 -7.69 4.94 16.90
C GLU A 276 -6.40 5.39 16.17
N ARG A 277 -5.23 5.28 16.82
CA ARG A 277 -3.98 5.85 16.29
C ARG A 277 -2.91 4.79 16.03
N PHE A 278 -2.18 4.98 14.95
CA PHE A 278 -1.11 4.14 14.44
C PHE A 278 0.26 4.59 14.93
N GLY A 279 1.10 3.60 15.22
CA GLY A 279 2.53 3.72 15.48
C GLY A 279 3.27 2.54 14.87
N PHE A 280 4.57 2.43 15.17
CA PHE A 280 5.41 1.35 14.67
C PHE A 280 6.22 0.71 15.78
N ARG A 281 6.37 -0.61 15.71
CA ARG A 281 7.23 -1.41 16.57
C ARG A 281 8.29 -2.13 15.74
N ASP A 282 9.41 -2.44 16.37
CA ASP A 282 10.37 -3.40 15.83
C ASP A 282 9.86 -4.85 16.00
N ILE A 283 10.63 -5.82 15.50
CA ILE A 283 10.28 -7.25 15.60
C ILE A 283 10.27 -7.78 17.05
N ASN A 284 10.94 -7.10 17.98
CA ASN A 284 10.95 -7.45 19.39
C ASN A 284 9.74 -6.86 20.14
N GLY A 285 8.90 -6.08 19.44
CA GLY A 285 7.73 -5.40 20.01
C GLY A 285 8.04 -4.06 20.68
N ASN A 286 9.27 -3.55 20.57
CA ASN A 286 9.63 -2.24 21.11
C ASN A 286 9.00 -1.15 20.24
N VAL A 287 8.37 -0.15 20.86
CA VAL A 287 7.80 1.00 20.14
C VAL A 287 8.94 1.85 19.57
N VAL A 288 8.99 1.96 18.25
CA VAL A 288 9.95 2.80 17.50
C VAL A 288 9.32 4.15 17.16
N ILE A 289 8.05 4.17 16.77
CA ILE A 289 7.27 5.38 16.52
C ILE A 289 5.99 5.29 17.38
N PRO A 290 5.71 6.28 18.24
CA PRO A 290 4.55 6.24 19.12
C PRO A 290 3.23 6.24 18.34
N PRO A 291 2.16 5.62 18.89
CA PRO A 291 0.89 5.45 18.19
C PRO A 291 0.05 6.72 18.21
N ASN A 292 0.50 7.74 17.49
CA ASN A 292 -0.04 9.09 17.53
C ASN A 292 -0.81 9.48 16.26
N PHE A 293 -0.73 8.70 15.18
CA PHE A 293 -1.16 9.12 13.85
C PHE A 293 -2.47 8.48 13.41
N LEU A 294 -3.36 9.21 12.74
CA LEU A 294 -4.64 8.65 12.30
C LEU A 294 -4.48 7.61 11.18
N LEU A 295 -3.51 7.83 10.29
CA LEU A 295 -3.11 6.90 9.26
C LEU A 295 -1.58 6.89 9.14
N ALA A 296 -1.05 5.73 8.77
CA ALA A 296 0.37 5.53 8.50
C ALA A 296 0.56 4.50 7.38
N THR A 297 1.45 4.78 6.44
CA THR A 297 1.84 3.81 5.39
C THR A 297 2.82 2.78 5.94
N ASP A 298 3.03 1.67 5.22
CA ASP A 298 4.22 0.86 5.50
C ASP A 298 5.48 1.69 5.21
N SER A 299 6.59 1.33 5.86
CA SER A 299 7.91 1.87 5.51
C SER A 299 8.29 1.36 4.13
N SER A 300 8.71 2.23 3.23
CA SER A 300 9.13 1.86 1.88
C SER A 300 10.13 2.86 1.37
N ASP A 301 11.20 2.39 0.74
CA ASP A 301 12.39 3.18 0.42
C ASP A 301 12.95 3.93 1.65
N GLY A 302 12.79 3.36 2.84
CA GLY A 302 13.18 3.98 4.10
C GLY A 302 12.41 5.24 4.46
N MET A 303 11.23 5.46 3.88
CA MET A 303 10.34 6.57 4.22
C MET A 303 8.99 6.03 4.72
N ILE A 304 8.40 6.76 5.67
CA ILE A 304 7.10 6.43 6.25
C ILE A 304 6.18 7.64 6.08
N GLY A 305 5.04 7.46 5.42
CA GLY A 305 3.98 8.45 5.35
C GLY A 305 3.15 8.44 6.63
N LEU A 306 3.02 9.59 7.29
CA LEU A 306 2.20 9.77 8.49
C LEU A 306 1.17 10.86 8.25
N GLN A 307 -0.07 10.63 8.70
CA GLN A 307 -1.16 11.57 8.52
C GLN A 307 -1.43 12.38 9.79
N VAL A 308 -1.43 13.71 9.64
CA VAL A 308 -1.83 14.71 10.65
C VAL A 308 -2.80 15.68 9.97
N ASP A 309 -3.94 16.00 10.60
CA ASP A 309 -4.94 16.91 10.03
C ASP A 309 -5.43 16.52 8.63
N ARG A 310 -5.47 15.21 8.35
CA ARG A 310 -5.78 14.63 7.02
C ARG A 310 -4.80 15.03 5.91
N ARG A 311 -3.61 15.49 6.29
CA ARG A 311 -2.49 15.78 5.40
C ARG A 311 -1.36 14.79 5.67
N TRP A 312 -0.72 14.36 4.60
CA TRP A 312 0.40 13.45 4.63
C TRP A 312 1.71 14.23 4.69
N GLY A 313 2.52 13.89 5.68
CA GLY A 313 3.94 14.22 5.74
C GLY A 313 4.74 12.92 5.77
N PHE A 314 6.06 13.05 5.77
CA PHE A 314 6.95 11.89 5.75
C PHE A 314 8.09 12.04 6.74
N ILE A 315 8.47 10.91 7.31
CA ILE A 315 9.65 10.75 8.14
C ILE A 315 10.54 9.67 7.53
N GLU A 316 11.84 9.76 7.78
CA GLU A 316 12.75 8.63 7.54
C GLU A 316 12.44 7.49 8.51
N ASN A 317 12.63 6.25 8.05
CA ASN A 317 12.57 5.07 8.90
C ASN A 317 13.71 5.12 9.94
N PRO A 318 13.40 5.24 11.25
CA PRO A 318 14.43 5.42 12.28
C PRO A 318 15.40 4.24 12.41
N LEU A 319 15.01 3.05 11.94
CA LEU A 319 15.88 1.86 11.96
C LEU A 319 16.89 1.83 10.81
N LEU A 320 16.68 2.63 9.77
CA LEU A 320 17.56 2.71 8.61
C LEU A 320 18.42 3.99 8.62
N GLY A 321 18.14 4.92 9.53
CA GLY A 321 18.78 6.24 9.66
C GLY A 321 20.25 6.26 10.13
N GLU A 322 20.92 5.11 10.18
CA GLU A 322 22.38 5.01 10.36
C GLU A 322 22.95 3.93 9.44
N LEU A 323 23.25 4.28 8.19
CA LEU A 323 24.15 3.53 7.31
C LEU A 323 25.17 4.45 6.64
#